data_AF-A0A1A8VWV9-F1
#
_entry.id   AF-A0A1A8VWV9-F1
#
_cell.length_a   1.000
_cell.length_b   1.000
_cell.length_c   1.000
_cell.angle_alpha   90.00
_cell.angle_beta   90.00
_cell.angle_gamma   90.00
#
_symmetry.space_group_name_H-M   'P 1'
#
loop_
_entity.id
_entity.type
_entity.pdbx_description
1 polymer ?
#
loop_
_entity_poly.entity_id
_entity_poly.type
_entity_poly.pdbx_seq_one_letter_code
_entity_poly.pdbx_strand_id
1 'polypeptide(L)' 'LYSRKVKSQCGQGDAKKREWLTNIHRDTLASHVGHYSRLAYFAIVENEPIAKIRYRCLQNMSLPIVPKPKKEQKQ' A
#
# COMPACT_ATOMS: atom_id res chain seq x y z
N LEU A 1 -18.41 -8.99 40.18
CA LEU A 1 -18.66 -9.82 38.99
C LEU A 1 -17.96 -9.17 37.80
N TYR A 2 -16.67 -9.46 37.62
CA TYR A 2 -15.84 -8.86 36.56
C TYR A 2 -16.17 -9.50 35.21
N SER A 3 -16.85 -8.77 34.34
CA SER A 3 -16.94 -9.14 32.93
C SER A 3 -15.63 -8.76 32.26
N ARG A 4 -14.77 -9.76 32.08
CA ARG A 4 -13.47 -9.66 31.40
C ARG A 4 -13.74 -9.18 29.98
N LYS A 5 -13.37 -7.94 29.66
CA LYS A 5 -13.35 -7.46 28.27
C LYS A 5 -12.24 -8.21 27.56
N VAL A 6 -12.60 -9.31 26.88
CA VAL A 6 -11.70 -10.04 26.00
C VAL A 6 -11.29 -9.04 24.92
N LYS A 7 -10.05 -8.56 24.99
CA LYS A 7 -9.48 -7.74 23.93
C LYS A 7 -9.38 -8.68 22.74
N SER A 8 -10.38 -8.61 21.86
CA SER A 8 -10.45 -9.47 20.70
C SER A 8 -9.12 -9.36 19.96
N GLN A 9 -8.60 -10.50 19.52
CA GLN A 9 -7.40 -10.62 18.69
C GLN A 9 -7.60 -9.99 17.28
N CYS A 10 -8.63 -9.15 17.13
CA CYS A 10 -9.07 -8.42 15.94
C CYS A 10 -8.39 -7.05 15.89
N GLY A 11 -7.06 -7.09 15.84
CA GLY A 11 -6.21 -5.90 15.65
C GLY A 11 -4.85 -6.29 15.09
N GLN A 12 -4.35 -7.45 15.51
CA GLN A 12 -3.15 -8.08 14.94
C GLN A 12 -3.45 -8.76 13.59
N GLY A 13 -4.64 -9.36 13.44
CA GLY A 13 -5.10 -9.93 12.16
C GLY A 13 -5.24 -8.87 11.04
N ASP A 14 -5.83 -7.72 11.36
CA ASP A 14 -5.97 -6.61 10.41
C ASP A 14 -4.63 -5.95 10.05
N ALA A 15 -3.67 -5.92 10.99
CA ALA A 15 -2.31 -5.46 10.70
C ALA A 15 -1.58 -6.40 9.74
N LYS A 16 -1.66 -7.72 9.95
CA LYS A 16 -1.04 -8.72 9.08
C LYS A 16 -1.61 -8.69 7.66
N LYS A 17 -2.93 -8.53 7.52
CA LYS A 17 -3.59 -8.38 6.22
C LYS A 17 -3.10 -7.13 5.47
N ARG A 18 -2.93 -6.00 6.17
CA ARG A 18 -2.43 -4.75 5.58
C ARG A 18 -0.97 -4.86 5.14
N GLU A 19 -0.12 -5.50 5.94
CA GLU A 19 1.28 -5.74 5.60
C GLU A 19 1.40 -6.59 4.33
N TRP A 20 0.66 -7.71 4.27
CA TRP A 20 0.63 -8.56 3.09
C TRP A 20 0.19 -7.80 1.84
N LEU A 21 -0.91 -7.03 1.92
CA LEU A 21 -1.39 -6.23 0.78
C LEU A 21 -0.37 -5.17 0.35
N THR A 22 0.31 -4.54 1.31
CA THR A 22 1.36 -3.55 1.02
C THR A 22 2.54 -4.18 0.29
N ASN A 23 2.95 -5.39 0.66
CA ASN A 23 4.02 -6.12 -0.02
C ASN A 23 3.63 -6.47 -1.46
N ILE A 24 2.43 -7.01 -1.68
CA ILE A 24 1.94 -7.34 -3.04
C ILE A 24 1.94 -6.09 -3.95
N HIS A 25 1.53 -4.94 -3.42
CA HIS A 25 1.54 -3.70 -4.19
C HIS A 25 2.95 -3.21 -4.51
N ARG A 26 3.88 -3.28 -3.55
CA ARG A 26 5.29 -2.93 -3.77
C ARG A 26 5.91 -3.82 -4.84
N ASP A 27 5.66 -5.12 -4.80
CA ASP A 27 6.16 -6.08 -5.80
C ASP A 27 5.61 -5.77 -7.19
N THR A 28 4.33 -5.40 -7.26
CA THR A 28 3.69 -4.99 -8.52
C THR A 28 4.30 -3.70 -9.07
N LEU A 29 4.49 -2.67 -8.24
CA LEU A 29 5.11 -1.41 -8.64
C LEU A 29 6.58 -1.60 -9.02
N ALA A 30 7.32 -2.46 -8.32
CA ALA A 30 8.70 -2.78 -8.65
C ALA A 30 8.81 -3.44 -10.03
N SER A 31 7.88 -4.36 -10.31
CA SER A 31 7.76 -4.97 -11.64
C SER A 31 7.44 -3.96 -12.73
N HIS A 32 6.62 -2.93 -12.44
CA HIS A 32 6.37 -1.84 -13.39
C HIS A 32 7.64 -1.04 -13.66
N VAL A 33 8.38 -0.63 -12.63
CA VAL A 33 9.60 0.20 -12.79
C VAL A 33 10.75 -0.58 -13.45
N GLY A 34 10.87 -1.88 -13.18
CA GLY A 34 11.93 -2.74 -13.70
C GLY A 34 11.75 -3.15 -15.16
N HIS A 35 10.51 -3.27 -15.65
CA HIS A 35 10.24 -3.68 -17.04
C HIS A 35 9.94 -2.45 -17.92
N TYR A 36 10.87 -2.10 -18.80
CA TYR A 36 10.73 -0.93 -19.69
C TYR A 36 9.47 -1.00 -20.57
N SER A 37 9.13 -2.17 -21.10
CA SER A 37 7.92 -2.38 -21.92
C SER A 37 6.64 -1.97 -21.19
N ARG A 38 6.59 -2.19 -19.87
CA ARG A 38 5.44 -1.87 -19.04
C ARG A 38 5.31 -0.38 -18.76
N LEU A 39 6.44 0.29 -18.50
CA LEU A 39 6.47 1.75 -18.38
C LEU A 39 6.09 2.44 -19.70
N ALA A 40 6.60 1.95 -20.82
CA ALA A 40 6.29 2.50 -22.13
C ALA A 40 4.79 2.36 -22.43
N TYR A 41 4.20 1.20 -22.12
CA TYR A 41 2.76 0.99 -22.24
C TYR A 41 1.95 2.00 -21.41
N PHE A 42 2.30 2.19 -20.13
CA PHE A 42 1.59 3.16 -19.28
C PHE A 42 1.81 4.61 -19.71
N ALA A 43 3.01 4.96 -20.17
CA ALA A 43 3.30 6.29 -20.69
C ALA A 43 2.45 6.64 -21.93
N ILE A 44 2.23 5.67 -22.81
CA ILE A 44 1.38 5.83 -23.99
C ILE A 44 -0.10 5.99 -23.58
N VAL A 45 -0.60 5.12 -22.69
CA VAL A 45 -2.00 5.13 -22.27
C VAL A 45 -2.35 6.39 -21.45
N GLU A 46 -1.47 6.80 -20.53
CA GLU A 46 -1.68 8.01 -19.71
C GLU A 46 -1.27 9.31 -20.43
N ASN A 47 -0.61 9.21 -21.59
CA ASN A 47 -0.04 10.33 -22.33
C ASN A 47 0.86 11.24 -21.46
N GLU A 48 1.70 10.60 -20.64
CA GLU A 48 2.61 11.26 -19.70
C GLU A 48 4.04 10.75 -19.92
N PRO A 49 5.07 11.57 -19.65
CA PRO A 49 6.44 11.16 -19.89
C PRO A 49 6.82 9.98 -18.99
N ILE A 50 7.60 9.04 -19.53
CA ILE A 50 8.05 7.83 -18.83
C ILE A 50 8.70 8.16 -17.48
N ALA A 51 9.44 9.25 -17.39
CA ALA A 51 10.06 9.71 -16.14
C ALA A 51 9.03 10.02 -15.04
N LYS A 52 7.88 10.59 -15.40
CA LYS A 52 6.80 10.93 -14.45
C LYS A 52 6.05 9.68 -14.00
N ILE A 53 5.81 8.71 -14.88
CA ILE A 53 5.25 7.41 -14.51
C ILE A 53 6.19 6.67 -13.56
N ARG A 54 7.49 6.62 -13.87
CA ARG A 54 8.51 6.05 -12.97
C ARG A 54 8.51 6.72 -11.60
N TYR A 55 8.47 8.05 -11.59
CA TYR A 55 8.38 8.82 -10.35
C TYR A 55 7.12 8.49 -9.55
N ARG A 56 5.95 8.43 -10.18
CA ARG A 56 4.69 8.04 -9.54
C ARG A 56 4.77 6.65 -8.92
N CYS A 57 5.32 5.67 -9.64
CA CYS A 57 5.50 4.32 -9.11
C CYS A 57 6.39 4.32 -7.86
N LEU A 58 7.50 5.06 -7.87
CA LEU A 58 8.41 5.15 -6.71
C LEU A 58 7.77 5.85 -5.51
N GLN A 59 7.01 6.94 -5.75
CA GLN A 59 6.28 7.63 -4.69
C GLN A 59 5.23 6.73 -4.02
N ASN A 60 4.50 5.95 -4.83
CA ASN A 60 3.45 5.06 -4.34
C ASN A 60 4.00 3.84 -3.56
N MET A 61 5.29 3.51 -3.67
CA MET A 61 5.92 2.46 -2.84
C MET A 61 6.09 2.86 -1.37
N SER A 62 6.24 4.16 -1.10
CA SER A 62 6.46 4.71 0.24
C SER A 62 5.17 4.70 1.07
N LEU A 63 4.03 4.90 0.42
CA LEU A 63 2.75 5.06 1.10
C LEU A 63 2.09 3.70 1.41
N PRO A 64 1.50 3.52 2.61
CA PRO A 64 0.66 2.36 2.89
C PRO A 64 -0.67 2.50 2.13
N ILE A 65 -1.09 1.42 1.45
CA ILE A 65 -2.36 1.37 0.70
C ILE A 65 -3.56 1.59 1.62
N VAL A 66 -3.50 1.01 2.82
CA VAL A 66 -4.56 1.12 3.82
C VAL A 66 -4.11 2.10 4.89
N PRO A 67 -4.77 3.27 5.03
CA PRO A 67 -4.48 4.23 6.07
C PRO A 67 -4.47 3.53 7.43
N LYS A 68 -3.50 3.87 8.28
CA LYS A 68 -3.49 3.35 9.65
C LYS A 68 -4.80 3.78 10.34
N PRO A 69 -5.48 2.89 11.08
CA PRO A 69 -6.65 3.29 11.85
C PRO A 69 -6.26 4.47 12.75
N LYS A 70 -7.10 5.52 12.79
CA LYS A 70 -6.89 6.66 13.67
C LYS A 70 -6.83 6.11 15.10
N LYS A 71 -5.75 6.42 15.83
CA LYS A 71 -5.74 6.17 17.28
C LYS A 71 -6.81 7.11 17.85
N GLU A 72 -7.92 6.56 18.33
CA GLU A 72 -8.90 7.33 19.10
C GLU A 72 -8.14 7.95 20.28
N GLN A 73 -7.93 9.26 20.24
CA GLN A 73 -7.47 10.00 21.41
C GLN A 73 -8.63 9.97 22.38
N LYS A 74 -8.57 9.02 23.31
CA LYS A 74 -9.53 8.94 24.42
C LYS A 74 -9.31 10.17 25.29
N GLN A 75 -10.25 11.10 25.22
CA GLN A 75 -10.34 12.26 26.10
C GLN A 75 -11.13 11.87 27.35
#